data_AF-A0A498E1F6-F1
#
_entry.id   AF-A0A498E1F6-F1
#
_cell.length_a   1.000
_cell.length_b   1.000
_cell.length_c   1.000
_cell.angle_alpha   90.00
_cell.angle_beta   90.00
_cell.angle_gamma   90.00
#
_symmetry.space_group_name_H-M   'P 1'
#
loop_
_entity.id
_entity.type
_entity.pdbx_description
1 polymer ?
#
loop_
_entity_poly.entity_id
_entity_poly.type
_entity_poly.pdbx_seq_one_letter_code
_entity_poly.pdbx_strand_id
1 'polypeptide(L)'
;MTTTRDNLLRGSGDARAGLLLLLYGAVVLAWTVHGGWTGSAPLGDLLLVLVDASVPAPPAYLGPYEWVAAAALITVGVLGLRGAPAARGGAVLLGGLLLALSLRETAGLLDATYRESFFATGMGRWALATRVLGLAVAVAVLVLTLSPRGRGASRPEGREPGPPEGRGHRAAGVLLTVQGLANTGWFAYNAHLLWDAGKLGHGGYVRVVVDPTVLADRVGYGTNVTFYEAALACALLAVGPLLVLRPRAARGAALVLAGILLYVAVRGVVALGTVGEFSPYLQEDAAVLRLATLAFALVTALVTLTSTARAADPADVPGGAYAPPAPGDHGQPHVGAGR
;
A
#
# COMPACT_ATOMS: atom_id res chain seq x y z
N MET A 1 -12.54 17.24 -32.07
CA MET A 1 -11.10 17.49 -31.78
C MET A 1 -10.82 17.96 -30.34
N THR A 2 -11.83 18.34 -29.54
CA THR A 2 -11.67 18.77 -28.14
C THR A 2 -11.38 17.63 -27.15
N THR A 3 -11.82 16.40 -27.45
CA THR A 3 -11.69 15.22 -26.58
C THR A 3 -10.24 14.74 -26.35
N THR A 4 -9.35 14.92 -27.33
CA THR A 4 -7.96 14.44 -27.24
C THR A 4 -7.11 15.31 -26.31
N ARG A 5 -7.39 16.62 -26.25
CA ARG A 5 -6.62 17.58 -25.45
C ARG A 5 -6.95 17.50 -23.95
N ASP A 6 -8.21 17.20 -23.61
CA ASP A 6 -8.65 17.04 -22.22
C ASP A 6 -8.15 15.74 -21.59
N ASN A 7 -7.97 14.67 -22.39
CA ASN A 7 -7.36 13.42 -21.92
C ASN A 7 -5.87 13.59 -21.58
N LEU A 8 -5.14 14.41 -22.34
CA LEU A 8 -3.74 14.72 -22.05
C LEU A 8 -3.56 15.53 -20.75
N LEU A 9 -4.48 16.44 -20.45
CA LEU A 9 -4.41 17.27 -19.24
C LEU A 9 -4.84 16.49 -17.97
N ARG A 10 -5.88 15.63 -18.04
CA ARG A 10 -6.30 14.80 -16.89
C ARG A 10 -5.31 13.70 -16.54
N GLY A 11 -4.60 13.14 -17.51
CA GLY A 11 -3.54 12.15 -17.26
C GLY A 11 -2.31 12.73 -16.58
N SER A 12 -2.08 14.05 -16.66
CA SER A 12 -0.84 14.66 -16.18
C SER A 12 -0.61 14.54 -14.67
N GLY A 13 -1.66 14.66 -13.84
CA GLY A 13 -1.53 14.58 -12.39
C GLY A 13 -1.21 13.18 -11.88
N ASP A 14 -1.94 12.18 -12.37
CA ASP A 14 -1.75 10.78 -11.97
C ASP A 14 -0.43 10.21 -12.52
N ALA A 15 -0.04 10.59 -13.74
CA ALA A 15 1.24 10.21 -14.30
C ALA A 15 2.42 10.84 -13.54
N ARG A 16 2.32 12.12 -13.14
CA ARG A 16 3.35 12.79 -12.32
C ARG A 16 3.47 12.15 -10.94
N ALA A 17 2.34 11.90 -10.27
CA ALA A 17 2.34 11.18 -9.00
C ALA A 17 2.95 9.77 -9.16
N GLY A 18 2.57 9.06 -10.22
CA GLY A 18 3.13 7.75 -10.57
C GLY A 18 4.64 7.79 -10.79
N LEU A 19 5.14 8.77 -11.54
CA LEU A 19 6.58 8.96 -11.75
C LEU A 19 7.32 9.20 -10.43
N LEU A 20 6.80 10.07 -9.57
CA LEU A 20 7.40 10.35 -8.26
C LEU A 20 7.48 9.10 -7.38
N LEU A 21 6.40 8.30 -7.32
CA LEU A 21 6.38 7.04 -6.58
C LEU A 21 7.36 6.01 -7.17
N LEU A 22 7.43 5.91 -8.50
CA LEU A 22 8.36 5.02 -9.19
C LEU A 22 9.81 5.36 -8.86
N LEU A 23 10.18 6.64 -8.99
CA LEU A 23 11.53 7.12 -8.70
C LEU A 23 11.89 6.92 -7.23
N TYR A 24 10.99 7.24 -6.31
CA TYR A 24 11.24 7.03 -4.89
C TYR A 24 11.36 5.55 -4.54
N GLY A 25 10.50 4.69 -5.10
CA GLY A 25 10.61 3.23 -4.96
C GLY A 25 11.96 2.69 -5.46
N ALA A 26 12.47 3.22 -6.57
CA ALA A 26 13.81 2.88 -7.06
C ALA A 26 14.93 3.33 -6.12
N VAL A 27 14.81 4.50 -5.49
CA VAL A 27 15.75 4.96 -4.44
C VAL A 27 15.75 4.00 -3.24
N VAL A 28 14.56 3.56 -2.79
CA VAL A 28 14.47 2.59 -1.69
C VAL A 28 15.12 1.25 -2.08
N LEU A 29 14.92 0.76 -3.30
CA LEU A 29 15.62 -0.45 -3.77
C LEU A 29 17.14 -0.26 -3.87
N ALA A 30 17.61 0.93 -4.28
CA ALA A 30 19.03 1.23 -4.33
C ALA A 30 19.68 1.12 -2.94
N TRP A 31 18.98 1.52 -1.87
CA TRP A 31 19.43 1.30 -0.49
C TRP A 31 19.55 -0.19 -0.14
N THR A 32 18.62 -1.04 -0.60
CA THR A 32 18.75 -2.50 -0.42
C THR A 32 20.01 -3.03 -1.12
N VAL A 33 20.25 -2.63 -2.37
CA VAL A 33 21.44 -3.05 -3.14
C VAL A 33 22.72 -2.56 -2.47
N HIS A 34 22.73 -1.31 -2.00
CA HIS A 34 23.86 -0.74 -1.28
C HIS A 34 24.15 -1.47 0.04
N GLY A 35 23.12 -1.78 0.83
CA GLY A 35 23.24 -2.60 2.03
C GLY A 35 23.83 -3.98 1.73
N GLY A 36 23.41 -4.58 0.61
CA GLY A 36 23.95 -5.85 0.11
C GLY A 36 25.43 -5.79 -0.24
N TRP A 37 25.82 -4.77 -0.99
CA TRP A 37 27.22 -4.57 -1.37
C TRP A 37 28.10 -4.35 -0.12
N THR A 38 27.71 -3.40 0.73
CA THR A 38 28.52 -3.00 1.89
C THR A 38 28.62 -4.10 2.95
N GLY A 39 27.57 -4.91 3.12
CA GLY A 39 27.56 -6.03 4.06
C GLY A 39 28.35 -7.25 3.59
N SER A 40 28.86 -7.27 2.36
CA SER A 40 29.51 -8.43 1.73
C SER A 40 28.68 -9.72 1.79
N ALA A 41 27.36 -9.63 1.97
CA ALA A 41 26.57 -10.85 2.12
C ALA A 41 26.26 -11.47 0.75
N PRO A 42 26.34 -12.82 0.65
CA PRO A 42 25.93 -13.55 -0.55
C PRO A 42 24.51 -13.18 -1.00
N LEU A 43 24.29 -13.13 -2.32
CA LEU A 43 22.94 -12.94 -2.89
C LEU A 43 21.95 -14.00 -2.39
N GLY A 44 22.43 -15.22 -2.11
CA GLY A 44 21.63 -16.31 -1.52
C GLY A 44 21.02 -15.93 -0.17
N ASP A 45 21.77 -15.26 0.69
CA ASP A 45 21.29 -14.84 2.01
C ASP A 45 20.24 -13.73 1.89
N LEU A 46 20.42 -12.81 0.95
CA LEU A 46 19.41 -11.79 0.64
C LEU A 46 18.10 -12.44 0.17
N LEU A 47 18.17 -13.43 -0.73
CA LEU A 47 16.99 -14.15 -1.21
C LEU A 47 16.34 -14.96 -0.09
N LEU A 48 17.14 -15.55 0.80
CA LEU A 48 16.62 -16.29 1.95
C LEU A 48 15.88 -15.36 2.91
N VAL A 49 16.47 -14.23 3.29
CA VAL A 49 15.79 -13.20 4.12
C VAL A 49 14.54 -12.65 3.43
N LEU A 50 14.53 -12.54 2.10
CA LEU A 50 13.36 -12.08 1.33
C LEU A 50 12.14 -12.98 1.50
N VAL A 51 12.33 -14.28 1.71
CA VAL A 51 11.25 -15.28 1.71
C VAL A 51 10.99 -15.85 3.11
N ASP A 52 12.04 -16.02 3.92
CA ASP A 52 11.96 -16.61 5.25
C ASP A 52 12.01 -15.52 6.33
N ALA A 53 10.93 -15.41 7.13
CA ALA A 53 10.86 -14.48 8.26
C ALA A 53 11.66 -14.92 9.50
N SER A 54 12.10 -16.17 9.57
CA SER A 54 12.92 -16.67 10.68
C SER A 54 14.39 -16.22 10.58
N VAL A 55 14.85 -15.89 9.36
CA VAL A 55 16.22 -15.42 9.12
C VAL A 55 16.28 -13.91 9.37
N PRO A 56 17.05 -13.45 10.36
CA PRO A 56 17.16 -12.02 10.65
C PRO A 56 17.87 -11.31 9.51
N ALA A 57 17.29 -10.20 9.03
CA ALA A 57 17.96 -9.32 8.10
C ALA A 57 19.18 -8.68 8.80
N PRO A 58 20.39 -8.72 8.21
CA PRO A 58 21.52 -8.02 8.78
C PRO A 58 21.21 -6.52 8.93
N PRO A 59 21.74 -5.81 9.96
CA PRO A 59 21.35 -4.43 10.26
C PRO A 59 21.56 -3.43 9.12
N ALA A 60 22.43 -3.75 8.16
CA ALA A 60 22.70 -2.97 6.97
C ALA A 60 21.63 -3.09 5.87
N TYR A 61 20.69 -4.05 5.97
CA TYR A 61 19.61 -4.22 5.02
C TYR A 61 18.37 -3.45 5.42
N LEU A 62 17.65 -2.98 4.40
CA LEU A 62 16.24 -2.64 4.58
C LEU A 62 15.47 -3.91 4.97
N GLY A 63 14.45 -3.75 5.81
CA GLY A 63 13.63 -4.86 6.25
C GLY A 63 12.62 -5.32 5.19
N PRO A 64 11.92 -6.43 5.46
CA PRO A 64 10.89 -6.96 4.57
C PRO A 64 9.74 -5.97 4.28
N TYR A 65 9.40 -5.13 5.26
CA TYR A 65 8.34 -4.13 5.10
C TYR A 65 8.75 -3.01 4.15
N GLU A 66 10.01 -2.59 4.18
CA GLU A 66 10.57 -1.65 3.22
C GLU A 66 10.60 -2.22 1.80
N TRP A 67 10.95 -3.50 1.65
CA TRP A 67 11.00 -4.16 0.34
C TRP A 67 9.62 -4.22 -0.30
N VAL A 68 8.60 -4.63 0.46
CA VAL A 68 7.23 -4.66 -0.06
C VAL A 68 6.68 -3.26 -0.28
N ALA A 69 7.06 -2.28 0.54
CA ALA A 69 6.72 -0.87 0.29
C ALA A 69 7.36 -0.36 -1.00
N ALA A 70 8.63 -0.67 -1.27
CA ALA A 70 9.31 -0.30 -2.50
C ALA A 70 8.64 -0.95 -3.73
N ALA A 71 8.32 -2.24 -3.65
CA ALA A 71 7.59 -2.95 -4.70
C ALA A 71 6.20 -2.31 -4.97
N ALA A 72 5.48 -1.94 -3.91
CA ALA A 72 4.20 -1.24 -4.03
C ALA A 72 4.33 0.14 -4.68
N LEU A 73 5.34 0.93 -4.28
CA LEU A 73 5.66 2.23 -4.87
C LEU A 73 5.93 2.12 -6.38
N ILE A 74 6.78 1.17 -6.78
CA ILE A 74 7.10 0.91 -8.18
C ILE A 74 5.87 0.47 -8.96
N THR A 75 5.11 -0.48 -8.42
CA THR A 75 3.90 -1.02 -9.08
C THR A 75 2.85 0.05 -9.30
N VAL A 76 2.52 0.82 -8.26
CA VAL A 76 1.58 1.94 -8.36
C VAL A 76 2.13 3.03 -9.28
N GLY A 77 3.44 3.26 -9.26
CA GLY A 77 4.10 4.20 -10.16
C GLY A 77 3.91 3.85 -11.63
N VAL A 78 4.19 2.59 -12.00
CA VAL A 78 3.97 2.07 -13.36
C VAL A 78 2.49 2.14 -13.75
N LEU A 79 1.57 1.78 -12.84
CA LEU A 79 0.12 1.89 -13.08
C LEU A 79 -0.30 3.35 -13.30
N GLY A 80 0.27 4.29 -12.55
CA GLY A 80 0.02 5.73 -12.72
C GLY A 80 0.51 6.25 -14.06
N LEU A 81 1.69 5.84 -14.51
CA LEU A 81 2.23 6.18 -15.84
C LEU A 81 1.36 5.63 -16.98
N ARG A 82 0.71 4.47 -16.77
CA ARG A 82 -0.25 3.89 -17.71
C ARG A 82 -1.65 4.50 -17.64
N GLY A 83 -1.90 5.44 -16.71
CA GLY A 83 -3.21 6.04 -16.51
C GLY A 83 -4.26 5.07 -15.94
N ALA A 84 -3.82 4.00 -15.26
CA ALA A 84 -4.73 3.01 -14.71
C ALA A 84 -5.58 3.61 -13.58
N PRO A 85 -6.92 3.40 -13.56
CA PRO A 85 -7.81 4.03 -12.57
C PRO A 85 -7.51 3.58 -11.13
N ALA A 86 -6.98 2.37 -10.95
CA ALA A 86 -6.56 1.86 -9.66
C ALA A 86 -5.32 2.58 -9.08
N ALA A 87 -4.50 3.23 -9.92
CA ALA A 87 -3.26 3.87 -9.47
C ALA A 87 -3.53 4.97 -8.44
N ARG A 88 -4.61 5.75 -8.60
CA ARG A 88 -4.91 6.89 -7.73
C ARG A 88 -5.15 6.47 -6.28
N GLY A 89 -5.97 5.44 -6.05
CA GLY A 89 -6.24 4.94 -4.70
C GLY A 89 -4.97 4.40 -4.03
N GLY A 90 -4.16 3.65 -4.78
CA GLY A 90 -2.87 3.16 -4.31
C GLY A 90 -1.89 4.29 -4.00
N ALA A 91 -1.85 5.32 -4.85
CA ALA A 91 -0.97 6.48 -4.68
C ALA A 91 -1.32 7.30 -3.43
N VAL A 92 -2.61 7.53 -3.16
CA VAL A 92 -3.07 8.20 -1.93
C VAL A 92 -2.65 7.41 -0.69
N LEU A 93 -2.86 6.09 -0.70
CA LEU A 93 -2.44 5.22 0.41
C LEU A 93 -0.93 5.29 0.63
N LEU A 94 -0.13 5.06 -0.41
CA LEU A 94 1.33 5.04 -0.31
C LEU A 94 1.90 6.42 0.05
N GLY A 95 1.32 7.50 -0.49
CA GLY A 95 1.67 8.87 -0.11
C GLY A 95 1.37 9.15 1.37
N GLY A 96 0.23 8.68 1.88
CA GLY A 96 -0.12 8.79 3.30
C GLY A 96 0.82 8.01 4.21
N LEU A 97 1.15 6.77 3.86
CA LEU A 97 2.11 5.94 4.61
C LEU A 97 3.52 6.55 4.61
N LEU A 98 3.97 7.05 3.46
CA LEU A 98 5.27 7.70 3.32
C LEU A 98 5.33 9.02 4.12
N LEU A 99 4.23 9.79 4.14
CA LEU A 99 4.12 10.98 4.97
C LEU A 99 4.21 10.62 6.46
N ALA A 100 3.45 9.62 6.91
CA ALA A 100 3.47 9.18 8.30
C ALA A 100 4.88 8.73 8.72
N LEU A 101 5.55 7.95 7.87
CA LEU A 101 6.93 7.53 8.09
C LEU A 101 7.89 8.72 8.18
N SER A 102 7.76 9.69 7.26
CA SER A 102 8.63 10.85 7.22
C SER A 102 8.44 11.78 8.43
N LEU A 103 7.20 11.97 8.87
CA LEU A 103 6.88 12.75 10.07
C LEU A 103 7.44 12.08 11.33
N ARG A 104 7.33 10.76 11.43
CA ARG A 104 7.93 9.96 12.51
C ARG A 104 9.45 10.18 12.60
N GLU A 105 10.17 10.06 11.48
CA GLU A 105 11.61 10.30 11.49
C GLU A 105 11.97 11.76 11.79
N THR A 106 11.18 12.70 11.29
CA THR A 106 11.38 14.13 11.57
C THR A 106 11.26 14.41 13.06
N ALA A 107 10.29 13.79 13.75
CA ALA A 107 10.17 13.88 15.20
C ALA A 107 11.41 13.32 15.92
N GLY A 108 11.98 12.22 15.42
CA GLY A 108 13.24 11.67 15.90
C GLY A 108 14.42 12.64 15.80
N LEU A 109 14.55 13.34 14.67
CA LEU A 109 15.65 14.27 14.42
C LEU A 109 15.63 15.52 15.33
N LEU A 110 14.51 15.78 16.02
CA LEU A 110 14.42 16.82 17.05
C LEU A 110 15.17 16.43 18.32
N ASP A 111 15.31 15.14 18.61
CA ASP A 111 16.09 14.62 19.73
C ASP A 111 17.59 14.67 19.41
N ALA A 112 18.38 15.21 20.36
CA ALA A 112 19.81 15.40 20.16
C ALA A 112 20.57 14.07 20.09
N THR A 113 20.25 13.13 20.97
CA THR A 113 20.90 11.81 21.05
C THR A 113 20.64 11.00 19.78
N TYR A 114 19.39 10.97 19.33
CA TYR A 114 19.02 10.31 18.08
C TYR A 114 19.72 10.95 16.89
N ARG A 115 19.75 12.29 16.81
CA ARG A 115 20.44 13.03 15.75
C ARG A 115 21.95 12.74 15.74
N GLU A 116 22.60 12.69 16.90
CA GLU A 116 24.02 12.34 17.03
C GLU A 116 24.28 10.92 16.53
N SER A 117 23.53 9.93 16.99
CA SER A 117 23.64 8.55 16.53
C SER A 117 23.36 8.41 15.02
N PHE A 118 22.38 9.16 14.51
CA PHE A 118 22.02 9.16 13.10
C PHE A 118 23.19 9.63 12.22
N PHE A 119 23.87 10.71 12.61
CA PHE A 119 25.02 11.26 11.87
C PHE A 119 26.36 10.62 12.20
N ALA A 120 26.46 9.84 13.28
CA ALA A 120 27.65 9.05 13.58
C ALA A 120 27.87 7.95 12.53
N THR A 121 26.79 7.49 11.87
CA THR A 121 26.92 6.63 10.69
C THR A 121 27.44 7.47 9.51
N GLY A 122 28.49 7.02 8.82
CA GLY A 122 29.03 7.73 7.65
C GLY A 122 28.00 7.98 6.53
N MET A 123 26.84 7.31 6.59
CA MET A 123 25.72 7.41 5.66
C MET A 123 24.54 8.26 6.17
N GLY A 124 24.61 8.80 7.40
CA GLY A 124 23.51 9.58 7.98
C GLY A 124 23.04 10.74 7.11
N ARG A 125 23.96 11.44 6.44
CA ARG A 125 23.60 12.53 5.51
C ARG A 125 22.78 12.06 4.30
N TRP A 126 23.13 10.91 3.73
CA TRP A 126 22.39 10.30 2.62
C TRP A 126 21.04 9.77 3.07
N ALA A 127 20.97 9.17 4.26
CA ALA A 127 19.73 8.74 4.86
C ALA A 127 18.80 9.94 5.09
N LEU A 128 19.29 11.05 5.64
CA LEU A 128 18.52 12.29 5.79
C LEU A 128 18.00 12.80 4.45
N ALA A 129 18.87 12.89 3.43
CA ALA A 129 18.46 13.33 2.10
C ALA A 129 17.33 12.46 1.52
N THR A 130 17.40 11.15 1.75
CA THR A 130 16.35 10.20 1.35
C THR A 130 15.04 10.45 2.10
N ARG A 131 15.09 10.72 3.41
CA ARG A 131 13.88 11.04 4.20
C ARG A 131 13.26 12.37 3.79
N VAL A 132 14.07 13.40 3.53
CA VAL A 132 13.59 14.69 2.99
C VAL A 132 12.96 14.52 1.62
N LEU A 133 13.58 13.73 0.74
CA LEU A 133 13.01 13.37 -0.56
C LEU A 133 11.68 12.62 -0.40
N GLY A 134 11.60 11.67 0.53
CA GLY A 134 10.39 10.92 0.83
C GLY A 134 9.25 11.82 1.30
N LEU A 135 9.54 12.78 2.18
CA LEU A 135 8.56 13.78 2.62
C LEU A 135 8.05 14.63 1.45
N ALA A 136 8.96 15.14 0.62
CA ALA A 136 8.61 15.95 -0.55
C ALA A 136 7.75 15.15 -1.56
N VAL A 137 8.13 13.90 -1.83
CA VAL A 137 7.38 12.99 -2.70
C VAL A 137 5.99 12.70 -2.12
N ALA A 138 5.88 12.41 -0.82
CA ALA A 138 4.62 12.14 -0.16
C ALA A 138 3.65 13.33 -0.28
N VAL A 139 4.12 14.54 0.05
CA VAL A 139 3.33 15.77 -0.07
C VAL A 139 2.93 16.01 -1.53
N ALA A 140 3.86 15.92 -2.47
CA ALA A 140 3.57 16.14 -3.89
C ALA A 140 2.54 15.13 -4.42
N VAL A 141 2.68 13.85 -4.10
CA VAL A 141 1.73 12.80 -4.51
C VAL A 141 0.35 13.07 -3.93
N LEU A 142 0.24 13.39 -2.64
CA LEU A 142 -1.04 13.71 -2.01
C LEU A 142 -1.67 14.96 -2.62
N VAL A 143 -0.91 16.03 -2.84
CA VAL A 143 -1.40 17.24 -3.51
C VAL A 143 -1.89 16.92 -4.93
N LEU A 144 -1.10 16.22 -5.74
CA LEU A 144 -1.45 15.89 -7.13
C LEU A 144 -2.69 14.99 -7.22
N THR A 145 -2.83 14.03 -6.30
CA THR A 145 -3.91 13.03 -6.32
C THR A 145 -5.19 13.51 -5.63
N LEU A 146 -5.10 14.41 -4.65
CA LEU A 146 -6.25 14.98 -3.94
C LEU A 146 -6.73 16.31 -4.51
N SER A 147 -5.92 17.00 -5.32
CA SER A 147 -6.31 18.25 -5.97
C SER A 147 -7.64 18.09 -6.72
N PRO A 148 -8.61 18.99 -6.50
CA PRO A 148 -9.86 18.99 -7.25
C PRO A 148 -9.55 19.10 -8.74
N ARG A 149 -9.83 18.05 -9.50
CA ARG A 149 -9.85 18.15 -10.96
C ARG A 149 -10.92 19.18 -11.28
N GLY A 150 -10.55 20.26 -11.96
CA GLY A 150 -11.40 21.40 -12.23
C GLY A 150 -12.84 20.96 -12.52
N ARG A 151 -13.79 21.55 -11.78
CA ARG A 151 -15.23 21.23 -11.76
C ARG A 151 -15.94 21.28 -13.13
N GLY A 152 -15.23 21.57 -14.23
CA GLY A 152 -15.77 21.64 -15.59
C GLY A 152 -15.88 20.30 -16.32
N ALA A 153 -15.42 19.20 -15.71
CA ALA A 153 -15.75 17.86 -16.17
C ALA A 153 -17.14 17.50 -15.67
N SER A 154 -18.18 18.09 -16.25
CA SER A 154 -19.56 17.63 -16.07
C SER A 154 -19.54 16.12 -16.12
N ARG A 155 -19.82 15.48 -14.97
CA ARG A 155 -20.13 14.06 -14.91
C ARG A 155 -21.16 13.88 -16.03
N PRO A 156 -20.92 13.07 -17.07
CA PRO A 156 -21.88 12.96 -18.16
C PRO A 156 -23.20 12.57 -17.53
N GLU A 157 -24.10 13.55 -17.45
CA GLU A 157 -25.46 13.38 -16.96
C GLU A 157 -26.07 12.39 -17.93
N GLY A 158 -26.28 11.15 -17.48
CA GLY A 158 -26.71 10.05 -18.34
C GLY A 158 -25.82 8.81 -18.34
N ARG A 159 -24.66 8.79 -17.65
CA ARG A 159 -24.05 7.49 -17.34
C ARG A 159 -24.89 6.81 -16.27
N GLU A 160 -25.82 5.98 -16.72
CA GLU A 160 -26.65 5.12 -15.87
C GLU A 160 -25.78 4.46 -14.79
N PRO A 161 -26.28 4.32 -13.56
CA PRO A 161 -25.60 3.55 -12.53
C PRO A 161 -25.36 2.15 -13.11
N GLY A 162 -24.09 1.89 -13.49
CA GLY A 162 -23.69 0.57 -13.94
C GLY A 162 -24.14 -0.49 -12.94
N PRO A 163 -24.34 -1.74 -13.40
CA PRO A 163 -24.91 -2.81 -12.59
C PRO A 163 -24.26 -2.85 -11.21
N PRO A 164 -25.05 -3.11 -10.15
CA PRO A 164 -24.60 -3.00 -8.77
C PRO A 164 -23.27 -3.70 -8.60
N GLU A 165 -22.23 -2.92 -8.30
CA GLU A 165 -20.88 -3.44 -8.10
C GLU A 165 -20.94 -4.57 -7.09
N GLY A 166 -20.52 -5.76 -7.55
CA GLY A 166 -20.92 -7.02 -6.95
C GLY A 166 -20.56 -7.19 -5.48
N ARG A 167 -21.29 -8.10 -4.82
CA ARG A 167 -21.12 -8.53 -3.41
C ARG A 167 -19.66 -8.79 -3.00
N GLY A 168 -18.78 -9.12 -3.95
CA GLY A 168 -17.36 -9.38 -3.71
C GLY A 168 -16.59 -8.23 -3.07
N HIS A 169 -16.81 -6.97 -3.47
CA HIS A 169 -16.07 -5.83 -2.87
C HIS A 169 -16.45 -5.58 -1.41
N ARG A 170 -17.73 -5.79 -1.08
CA ARG A 170 -18.21 -5.66 0.29
C ARG A 170 -17.60 -6.75 1.17
N ALA A 171 -17.58 -7.99 0.69
CA ALA A 171 -16.91 -9.08 1.38
C ALA A 171 -15.42 -8.77 1.60
N ALA A 172 -14.70 -8.34 0.55
CA ALA A 172 -13.30 -7.92 0.69
C ALA A 172 -13.11 -6.78 1.69
N GLY A 173 -13.97 -5.76 1.68
CA GLY A 173 -13.89 -4.63 2.60
C GLY A 173 -14.12 -5.06 4.06
N VAL A 174 -15.08 -5.95 4.30
CA VAL A 174 -15.32 -6.55 5.63
C VAL A 174 -14.11 -7.37 6.06
N LEU A 175 -13.58 -8.23 5.21
CA LEU A 175 -12.40 -9.06 5.51
C LEU A 175 -11.18 -8.21 5.86
N LEU A 176 -10.89 -7.16 5.08
CA LEU A 176 -9.81 -6.20 5.38
C LEU A 176 -10.02 -5.52 6.74
N THR A 177 -11.26 -5.15 7.06
CA THR A 177 -11.59 -4.52 8.35
C THR A 177 -11.35 -5.49 9.51
N VAL A 178 -11.83 -6.73 9.40
CA VAL A 178 -11.63 -7.77 10.41
C VAL A 178 -10.14 -8.09 10.56
N GLN A 179 -9.39 -8.16 9.46
CA GLN A 179 -7.93 -8.35 9.52
C GLN A 179 -7.24 -7.17 10.23
N GLY A 180 -7.66 -5.93 9.96
CA GLY A 180 -7.16 -4.75 10.66
C GLY A 180 -7.41 -4.80 12.17
N LEU A 181 -8.61 -5.25 12.58
CA LEU A 181 -8.95 -5.47 13.99
C LEU A 181 -8.09 -6.57 14.62
N ALA A 182 -7.91 -7.70 13.93
CA ALA A 182 -7.06 -8.79 14.39
C ALA A 182 -5.61 -8.32 14.58
N ASN A 183 -5.06 -7.58 13.62
CA ASN A 183 -3.70 -7.01 13.72
C ASN A 183 -3.59 -6.02 14.89
N THR A 184 -4.64 -5.22 15.14
CA THR A 184 -4.69 -4.31 16.29
C THR A 184 -4.74 -5.09 17.61
N GLY A 185 -5.47 -6.21 17.66
CA GLY A 185 -5.49 -7.13 18.80
C GLY A 185 -4.10 -7.72 19.09
N TRP A 186 -3.40 -8.20 18.06
CA TRP A 186 -2.02 -8.67 18.20
C TRP A 186 -1.05 -7.59 18.66
N PHE A 187 -1.21 -6.38 18.13
CA PHE A 187 -0.43 -5.23 18.55
C PHE A 187 -0.64 -4.93 20.05
N ALA A 188 -1.90 -4.91 20.52
CA ALA A 188 -2.22 -4.71 21.93
C ALA A 188 -1.73 -5.86 22.82
N TYR A 189 -1.85 -7.10 22.36
CA TYR A 189 -1.35 -8.28 23.07
C TYR A 189 0.17 -8.25 23.25
N ASN A 190 0.92 -7.95 22.18
CA ASN A 190 2.37 -7.82 22.24
C ASN A 190 2.81 -6.66 23.16
N ALA A 191 2.07 -5.55 23.14
CA ALA A 191 2.30 -4.44 24.06
C ALA A 191 2.14 -4.87 25.52
N HIS A 192 1.09 -5.65 25.82
CA HIS A 192 0.80 -6.16 27.15
C HIS A 192 1.87 -7.14 27.62
N LEU A 193 2.33 -8.07 26.78
CA LEU A 193 3.42 -8.98 27.13
C LEU A 193 4.73 -8.25 27.47
N LEU A 194 5.06 -7.18 26.72
CA LEU A 194 6.26 -6.39 27.00
C LEU A 194 6.12 -5.55 28.27
N TRP A 195 4.91 -5.07 28.56
CA TRP A 195 4.56 -4.40 29.80
C TRP A 195 4.75 -5.34 31.00
N ASP A 196 4.16 -6.54 30.95
CA ASP A 196 4.25 -7.52 32.04
C ASP A 196 5.69 -8.01 32.28
N ALA A 197 6.49 -8.08 31.21
CA ALA A 197 7.91 -8.40 31.30
C ALA A 197 8.78 -7.24 31.84
N GLY A 198 8.19 -6.10 32.19
CA GLY A 198 8.91 -4.90 32.65
C GLY A 198 9.80 -4.25 31.59
N LYS A 199 9.62 -4.60 30.31
CA LYS A 199 10.44 -4.12 29.19
C LYS A 199 9.98 -2.79 28.64
N LEU A 200 8.71 -2.42 28.83
CA LEU A 200 8.14 -1.16 28.36
C LEU A 200 7.25 -0.51 29.42
N GLY A 201 7.29 0.83 29.47
CA GLY A 201 6.43 1.68 30.29
C GLY A 201 4.96 1.74 29.82
N HIS A 202 4.05 2.35 30.60
CA HIS A 202 2.65 2.55 30.21
C HIS A 202 2.66 3.49 29.01
N GLY A 203 2.11 3.06 27.88
CA GLY A 203 2.18 3.81 26.62
C GLY A 203 3.53 3.73 25.91
N GLY A 204 4.52 3.01 26.44
CA GLY A 204 5.83 2.81 25.82
C GLY A 204 5.73 2.19 24.43
N TYR A 205 4.75 1.32 24.20
CA TYR A 205 4.54 0.68 22.91
C TYR A 205 3.98 1.65 21.83
N VAL A 206 3.03 2.52 22.21
CA VAL A 206 2.56 3.60 21.31
C VAL A 206 3.69 4.58 21.04
N ARG A 207 4.51 4.87 22.07
CA ARG A 207 5.70 5.69 21.90
C ARG A 207 6.66 5.06 20.90
N VAL A 208 6.94 3.76 20.94
CA VAL A 208 7.79 3.06 19.94
C VAL A 208 7.28 3.23 18.49
N VAL A 209 5.95 3.29 18.29
CA VAL A 209 5.36 3.53 16.97
C VAL A 209 5.63 4.95 16.49
N VAL A 210 5.48 5.97 17.35
CA VAL A 210 5.50 7.38 16.93
C VAL A 210 6.88 8.03 17.07
N ASP A 211 7.67 7.55 18.02
CA ASP A 211 8.95 8.09 18.45
C ASP A 211 10.07 7.10 18.08
N PRO A 212 10.87 7.38 17.04
CA PRO A 212 11.97 6.51 16.65
C PRO A 212 13.12 6.50 17.66
N THR A 213 13.15 7.43 18.64
CA THR A 213 14.24 7.54 19.62
C THR A 213 14.24 6.42 20.65
N VAL A 214 13.09 5.76 20.89
CA VAL A 214 12.95 4.71 21.91
C VAL A 214 13.81 3.48 21.62
N LEU A 215 14.18 3.27 20.35
CA LEU A 215 15.04 2.16 19.92
C LEU A 215 16.33 2.67 19.25
N ALA A 216 16.79 3.87 19.64
CA ALA A 216 17.92 4.59 19.03
C ALA A 216 19.24 3.79 19.01
N ASP A 217 19.38 2.77 19.85
CA ASP A 217 20.55 1.87 19.91
C ASP A 217 20.79 1.10 18.60
N ARG A 218 19.83 1.14 17.67
CA ARG A 218 19.92 0.53 16.34
C ARG A 218 19.59 1.55 15.25
N VAL A 219 20.51 2.47 14.99
CA VAL A 219 20.47 3.28 13.76
C VAL A 219 20.75 2.36 12.57
N GLY A 220 19.73 1.61 12.17
CA GLY A 220 19.67 0.89 10.90
C GLY A 220 19.07 1.77 9.81
N TYR A 221 19.31 1.42 8.55
CA TYR A 221 18.68 2.12 7.42
C TYR A 221 17.16 1.91 7.38
N GLY A 222 16.69 0.81 7.97
CA GLY A 222 15.29 0.46 8.11
C GLY A 222 14.58 1.13 9.29
N THR A 223 13.26 1.07 9.25
CA THR A 223 12.36 1.52 10.31
C THR A 223 11.98 0.34 11.19
N ASN A 224 11.52 0.59 12.43
CA ASN A 224 11.06 -0.48 13.31
C ASN A 224 9.81 -1.19 12.74
N VAL A 225 9.82 -2.52 12.78
CA VAL A 225 8.70 -3.42 12.45
C VAL A 225 7.39 -2.98 13.12
N THR A 226 7.44 -2.56 14.39
CA THR A 226 6.25 -2.14 15.15
C THR A 226 5.51 -0.98 14.48
N PHE A 227 6.24 -0.06 13.83
CA PHE A 227 5.61 1.02 13.06
C PHE A 227 4.86 0.48 11.84
N TYR A 228 5.46 -0.43 11.08
CA TYR A 228 4.81 -1.00 9.89
C TYR A 228 3.60 -1.86 10.24
N GLU A 229 3.65 -2.62 11.33
CA GLU A 229 2.50 -3.39 11.81
C GLU A 229 1.33 -2.47 12.19
N ALA A 230 1.61 -1.40 12.93
CA ALA A 230 0.61 -0.38 13.28
C ALA A 230 0.07 0.33 12.03
N ALA A 231 0.95 0.76 11.13
CA ALA A 231 0.57 1.45 9.90
C ALA A 231 -0.28 0.54 8.99
N LEU A 232 0.06 -0.75 8.89
CA LEU A 232 -0.73 -1.73 8.15
C LEU A 232 -2.10 -1.94 8.80
N ALA A 233 -2.17 -2.08 10.14
CA ALA A 233 -3.45 -2.19 10.85
C ALA A 233 -4.34 -0.96 10.62
N CYS A 234 -3.79 0.25 10.78
CA CYS A 234 -4.51 1.50 10.51
C CYS A 234 -4.96 1.60 9.05
N ALA A 235 -4.12 1.21 8.10
CA ALA A 235 -4.48 1.23 6.68
C ALA A 235 -5.61 0.24 6.35
N LEU A 236 -5.57 -0.97 6.92
CA LEU A 236 -6.63 -1.96 6.77
C LEU A 236 -7.97 -1.45 7.36
N LEU A 237 -7.93 -0.84 8.54
CA LEU A 237 -9.10 -0.25 9.20
C LEU A 237 -9.65 0.98 8.48
N ALA A 238 -8.81 1.74 7.77
CA ALA A 238 -9.27 2.86 6.96
C ALA A 238 -9.83 2.40 5.61
N VAL A 239 -9.12 1.54 4.90
CA VAL A 239 -9.45 1.13 3.53
C VAL A 239 -10.59 0.10 3.51
N GLY A 240 -10.68 -0.79 4.49
CA GLY A 240 -11.74 -1.80 4.57
C GLY A 240 -13.15 -1.21 4.54
N PRO A 241 -13.52 -0.33 5.49
CA PRO A 241 -14.81 0.36 5.48
C PRO A 241 -15.01 1.24 4.24
N LEU A 242 -13.95 1.92 3.77
CA LEU A 242 -14.01 2.70 2.53
C LEU A 242 -14.30 1.81 1.30
N LEU A 243 -13.83 0.57 1.27
CA LEU A 243 -14.11 -0.37 0.19
C LEU A 243 -15.57 -0.85 0.22
N VAL A 244 -16.17 -0.97 1.42
CA VAL A 244 -17.60 -1.27 1.58
C VAL A 244 -18.47 -0.10 1.12
N LEU A 245 -18.12 1.12 1.53
CA LEU A 245 -18.94 2.33 1.32
C LEU A 245 -18.71 2.99 -0.03
N ARG A 246 -17.46 2.98 -0.52
CA ARG A 246 -16.98 3.71 -1.70
C ARG A 246 -16.00 2.85 -2.52
N PRO A 247 -16.43 1.70 -3.04
CA PRO A 247 -15.56 0.71 -3.68
C PRO A 247 -14.64 1.31 -4.75
N ARG A 248 -15.17 2.16 -5.63
CA ARG A 248 -14.37 2.83 -6.69
C ARG A 248 -13.20 3.64 -6.17
N ALA A 249 -13.36 4.37 -5.06
CA ALA A 249 -12.31 5.23 -4.51
C ALA A 249 -11.24 4.42 -3.77
N ALA A 250 -11.66 3.35 -3.08
CA ALA A 250 -10.79 2.54 -2.24
C ALA A 250 -10.08 1.40 -2.97
N ARG A 251 -10.55 1.01 -4.15
CA ARG A 251 -10.08 -0.17 -4.89
C ARG A 251 -8.56 -0.23 -5.09
N GLY A 252 -7.96 0.89 -5.49
CA GLY A 252 -6.52 0.98 -5.68
C GLY A 252 -5.74 0.73 -4.38
N ALA A 253 -6.19 1.35 -3.29
CA ALA A 253 -5.60 1.16 -1.97
C ALA A 253 -5.78 -0.28 -1.48
N ALA A 254 -6.95 -0.87 -1.70
CA ALA A 254 -7.26 -2.25 -1.32
C ALA A 254 -6.37 -3.26 -2.04
N LEU A 255 -6.12 -3.06 -3.35
CA LEU A 255 -5.19 -3.90 -4.12
C LEU A 255 -3.76 -3.84 -3.57
N VAL A 256 -3.29 -2.63 -3.24
CA VAL A 256 -1.96 -2.45 -2.63
C VAL A 256 -1.88 -3.15 -1.28
N LEU A 257 -2.87 -2.95 -0.41
CA LEU A 257 -2.91 -3.62 0.90
C LEU A 257 -3.00 -5.14 0.78
N ALA A 258 -3.79 -5.65 -0.16
CA ALA A 258 -3.88 -7.09 -0.38
C ALA A 258 -2.55 -7.68 -0.86
N GLY A 259 -1.81 -6.98 -1.73
CA GLY A 259 -0.46 -7.38 -2.13
C GLY A 259 0.53 -7.39 -0.96
N ILE A 260 0.53 -6.34 -0.13
CA ILE A 260 1.37 -6.25 1.07
C ILE A 260 1.01 -7.38 2.05
N LEU A 261 -0.28 -7.57 2.33
CA LEU A 261 -0.78 -8.60 3.24
C LEU A 261 -0.41 -10.00 2.76
N LEU A 262 -0.55 -10.27 1.45
CA LEU A 262 -0.16 -11.55 0.86
C LEU A 262 1.33 -11.82 1.06
N TYR A 263 2.19 -10.84 0.78
CA TYR A 263 3.65 -10.99 0.96
C TYR A 263 4.02 -11.28 2.42
N VAL A 264 3.50 -10.49 3.36
CA VAL A 264 3.79 -10.69 4.79
C VAL A 264 3.27 -12.04 5.27
N ALA A 265 2.07 -12.46 4.83
CA ALA A 265 1.50 -13.73 5.21
C ALA A 265 2.27 -14.92 4.64
N VAL A 266 2.68 -14.87 3.35
CA VAL A 266 3.50 -15.92 2.74
C VAL A 266 4.83 -16.06 3.46
N ARG A 267 5.52 -14.97 3.80
CA ARG A 267 6.75 -15.04 4.60
C ARG A 267 6.54 -15.66 5.97
N GLY A 268 5.41 -15.35 6.62
CA GLY A 268 5.04 -15.99 7.88
C GLY A 268 4.84 -17.49 7.74
N VAL A 269 4.18 -17.94 6.67
CA VAL A 269 3.97 -19.38 6.40
C VAL A 269 5.29 -20.07 6.10
N VAL A 270 6.17 -19.47 5.30
CA VAL A 270 7.48 -20.05 5.00
C VAL A 270 8.29 -20.20 6.28
N ALA A 271 8.34 -19.17 7.13
CA ALA A 271 9.06 -19.24 8.39
C ALA A 271 8.56 -20.38 9.29
N LEU A 272 7.24 -20.59 9.36
CA LEU A 272 6.68 -21.72 10.11
C LEU A 272 7.12 -23.07 9.53
N GLY A 273 7.19 -23.16 8.20
CA GLY A 273 7.66 -24.36 7.50
C GLY A 273 9.15 -24.64 7.69
N THR A 274 10.00 -23.61 7.67
CA THR A 274 11.47 -23.77 7.78
C THR A 274 11.93 -24.09 9.20
N VAL A 275 11.24 -23.56 10.21
CA VAL A 275 11.53 -23.90 11.62
C VAL A 275 11.14 -25.35 11.93
N GLY A 276 10.30 -26.01 11.12
CA GLY A 276 9.97 -27.45 11.26
C GLY A 276 9.14 -27.80 12.50
N GLU A 277 8.79 -26.81 13.31
CA GLU A 277 8.15 -27.00 14.62
C GLU A 277 6.70 -26.52 14.61
N PHE A 278 5.81 -27.18 13.86
CA PHE A 278 4.38 -26.94 14.03
C PHE A 278 3.85 -27.47 15.38
N SER A 279 4.50 -28.49 15.94
CA SER A 279 4.03 -29.20 17.14
C SER A 279 4.00 -28.32 18.41
N PRO A 280 5.04 -27.52 18.74
CA PRO A 280 5.00 -26.61 19.88
C PRO A 280 3.96 -25.48 19.72
N TYR A 281 3.78 -24.99 18.49
CA TYR A 281 2.77 -23.95 18.20
C TYR A 281 1.33 -24.43 18.41
N LEU A 282 1.06 -25.74 18.41
CA LEU A 282 -0.28 -26.27 18.66
C LEU A 282 -0.57 -26.45 20.16
N GLN A 283 0.44 -26.32 21.03
CA GLN A 283 0.27 -26.44 22.48
C GLN A 283 -0.05 -25.11 23.16
N GLU A 284 0.19 -23.98 22.49
CA GLU A 284 -0.10 -22.63 22.99
C GLU A 284 -1.31 -22.01 22.26
N ASP A 285 -2.34 -21.60 23.00
CA ASP A 285 -3.55 -20.98 22.44
C ASP A 285 -3.23 -19.75 21.57
N ALA A 286 -2.24 -18.96 21.98
CA ALA A 286 -1.78 -17.79 21.25
C ALA A 286 -1.15 -18.18 19.90
N ALA A 287 -0.40 -19.26 19.85
CA ALA A 287 0.22 -19.76 18.64
C ALA A 287 -0.84 -20.28 17.64
N VAL A 288 -1.85 -21.02 18.12
CA VAL A 288 -2.99 -21.45 17.30
C VAL A 288 -3.76 -20.24 16.75
N LEU A 289 -4.04 -19.23 17.58
CA LEU A 289 -4.72 -18.02 17.13
C LEU A 289 -3.90 -17.24 16.09
N ARG A 290 -2.56 -17.26 16.21
CA ARG A 290 -1.65 -16.60 15.26
C ARG A 290 -1.65 -17.32 13.92
N LEU A 291 -1.67 -18.65 13.92
CA LEU A 291 -1.85 -19.47 12.72
C LEU A 291 -3.21 -19.20 12.05
N ALA A 292 -4.29 -19.13 12.84
CA ALA A 292 -5.62 -18.80 12.33
C ALA A 292 -5.65 -17.39 11.71
N THR A 293 -5.02 -16.40 12.36
CA THR A 293 -4.89 -15.03 11.84
C THR A 293 -4.09 -14.99 10.53
N LEU A 294 -3.03 -15.79 10.43
CA LEU A 294 -2.21 -15.90 9.23
C LEU A 294 -2.98 -16.52 8.05
N ALA A 295 -3.72 -17.60 8.31
CA ALA A 295 -4.60 -18.21 7.31
C ALA A 295 -5.71 -17.25 6.87
N PHE A 296 -6.29 -16.51 7.82
CA PHE A 296 -7.29 -15.48 7.54
C PHE A 296 -6.72 -14.33 6.70
N ALA A 297 -5.45 -13.93 6.93
CA ALA A 297 -4.76 -12.93 6.13
C ALA A 297 -4.58 -13.36 4.67
N LEU A 298 -4.22 -14.63 4.42
CA LEU A 298 -4.11 -15.19 3.07
C LEU A 298 -5.46 -15.17 2.35
N VAL A 299 -6.52 -15.65 3.01
CA VAL A 299 -7.88 -15.63 2.44
C VAL A 299 -8.32 -14.20 2.15
N THR A 300 -8.11 -13.28 3.09
CA THR A 300 -8.43 -11.86 2.93
C THR A 300 -7.71 -11.25 1.73
N ALA A 301 -6.42 -11.51 1.59
CA ALA A 301 -5.63 -11.02 0.45
C ALA A 301 -6.13 -11.59 -0.88
N LEU A 302 -6.34 -12.91 -0.97
CA LEU A 302 -6.81 -13.57 -2.20
C LEU A 302 -8.23 -13.13 -2.60
N VAL A 303 -9.16 -13.04 -1.65
CA VAL A 303 -10.52 -12.55 -1.91
C VAL A 303 -10.48 -11.10 -2.36
N THR A 304 -9.66 -10.26 -1.74
CA THR A 304 -9.51 -8.86 -2.14
C THR A 304 -8.95 -8.76 -3.55
N LEU A 305 -7.84 -9.43 -3.86
CA LEU A 305 -7.23 -9.43 -5.20
C LEU A 305 -8.21 -9.91 -6.27
N THR A 306 -8.90 -11.03 -6.06
CA THR A 306 -9.82 -11.60 -7.06
C THR A 306 -11.09 -10.78 -7.25
N SER A 307 -11.71 -10.30 -6.17
CA SER A 307 -12.92 -9.49 -6.24
C SER A 307 -12.67 -8.11 -6.83
N THR A 308 -11.53 -7.49 -6.48
CA THR A 308 -11.17 -6.17 -6.99
C THR A 308 -10.48 -6.22 -8.35
N ALA A 309 -9.88 -7.33 -8.81
CA ALA A 309 -9.35 -7.43 -10.17
C ALA A 309 -10.48 -7.61 -11.20
N ARG A 310 -11.44 -8.50 -10.91
CA ARG A 310 -12.55 -8.83 -11.83
C ARG A 310 -13.47 -7.66 -12.15
N ALA A 311 -13.55 -6.66 -11.28
CA ALA A 311 -14.35 -5.46 -11.50
C ALA A 311 -13.71 -4.44 -12.46
N ALA A 312 -12.55 -4.76 -13.05
CA ALA A 312 -11.83 -3.86 -13.96
C ALA A 312 -12.48 -3.79 -15.33
N ASP A 313 -13.31 -4.79 -15.65
CA ASP A 313 -13.67 -5.08 -17.02
C ASP A 313 -15.17 -4.88 -17.22
N PRO A 314 -15.57 -3.71 -17.76
CA PRO A 314 -16.48 -3.75 -18.90
C PRO A 314 -16.29 -2.61 -19.92
N ALA A 315 -15.15 -1.89 -19.96
CA ALA A 315 -15.03 -0.65 -20.75
C ALA A 315 -13.82 -0.58 -21.72
N ASP A 316 -13.04 -1.64 -21.86
CA ASP A 316 -11.93 -1.71 -22.83
C ASP A 316 -12.28 -2.56 -24.06
N VAL A 317 -13.57 -2.58 -24.44
CA VAL A 317 -13.93 -2.81 -25.85
C VAL A 317 -13.89 -1.44 -26.53
N PRO A 318 -12.79 -1.06 -27.21
CA PRO A 318 -12.79 0.03 -28.20
C PRO A 318 -13.60 -0.44 -29.41
N GLY A 319 -14.89 -0.55 -29.18
CA GLY A 319 -15.96 -0.79 -30.12
C GLY A 319 -17.14 -0.21 -29.37
N GLY A 320 -17.61 1.00 -29.68
CA GLY A 320 -18.18 1.13 -31.00
C GLY A 320 -19.11 -0.06 -31.23
N ALA A 321 -19.94 -0.42 -30.24
CA ALA A 321 -21.22 -1.00 -30.54
C ALA A 321 -21.88 0.03 -31.45
N TYR A 322 -21.61 -0.16 -32.74
CA TYR A 322 -22.40 0.29 -33.84
C TYR A 322 -23.81 -0.06 -33.40
N ALA A 323 -24.52 0.91 -32.81
CA ALA A 323 -25.95 0.81 -32.71
C ALA A 323 -26.36 0.69 -34.16
N PRO A 324 -26.80 -0.49 -34.65
CA PRO A 324 -27.27 -0.57 -36.01
C PRO A 324 -28.31 0.54 -36.16
N PRO A 325 -28.22 1.37 -37.22
CA PRO A 325 -29.20 2.43 -37.43
C PRO A 325 -30.58 1.81 -37.27
N ALA A 326 -31.43 2.44 -36.45
CA ALA A 326 -32.75 1.91 -36.17
C ALA A 326 -33.43 1.57 -37.50
N PRO A 327 -33.88 0.31 -37.70
CA PRO A 327 -34.56 -0.07 -38.92
C PRO A 327 -35.91 0.63 -38.92
N GLY A 328 -36.02 1.79 -39.57
CA GLY A 328 -37.27 2.55 -39.55
C GLY A 328 -37.30 3.90 -40.24
N ASP A 329 -36.17 4.59 -40.44
CA ASP A 329 -36.20 5.93 -41.08
C ASP A 329 -35.87 5.87 -42.58
N HIS A 330 -36.53 4.96 -43.28
CA HIS A 330 -36.67 5.08 -44.73
C HIS A 330 -37.78 6.10 -44.99
N GLY A 331 -37.34 7.33 -45.27
CA GLY A 331 -38.17 8.50 -45.44
C GLY A 331 -39.49 8.22 -46.15
N GLN A 332 -40.59 8.60 -45.49
CA GLN A 332 -41.81 8.86 -46.21
C GLN A 332 -41.61 10.10 -47.08
N PRO A 333 -41.75 10.00 -48.42
CA PRO A 333 -41.76 11.18 -49.26
C PRO A 333 -42.99 12.01 -48.89
N HIS A 334 -42.75 13.24 -48.41
CA HIS A 334 -43.78 14.26 -48.25
C HIS A 334 -44.49 14.47 -49.60
N VAL A 335 -45.69 13.91 -49.73
CA VAL A 335 -46.62 14.24 -50.81
C VAL A 335 -47.13 15.65 -50.56
N GLY A 336 -46.51 16.63 -51.23
CA GLY A 336 -47.01 17.99 -51.31
C GLY A 336 -48.30 18.02 -52.13
N ALA A 337 -49.43 18.16 -51.43
CA ALA A 337 -50.70 18.58 -52.02
C ALA A 337 -50.80 20.11 -51.97
N GLY A 338 -50.96 20.75 -53.12
CA GLY A 338 -51.29 22.17 -53.28
C GLY A 338 -51.19 22.54 -54.76
N ARG A 339 -52.30 22.42 -55.50
CA ARG A 339 -53.28 23.47 -55.87
C ARG A 339 -52.72 24.50 -56.83
#